data_AF-A0A958JJ80-F1
#
_entry.id   AF-A0A958JJ80-F1
#
_cell.length_a   1.000
_cell.length_b   1.000
_cell.length_c   1.000
_cell.angle_alpha   90.00
_cell.angle_beta   90.00
_cell.angle_gamma   90.00
#
_symmetry.space_group_name_H-M   'P 1'
#
loop_
_entity.id
_entity.type
_entity.pdbx_description
1 polymer ?
#
loop_
_entity_poly.entity_id
_entity_poly.type
_entity_poly.pdbx_seq_one_letter_code
_entity_poly.pdbx_strand_id
1 'polypeptide(L)'
;AMTAEMLQVGVHFSAAALLPSAGRLDFFKGIRRLLGLQPGEGPGLLRELGKRVLYLATFIGASVWLTLSYGRELLVWGLDGAEQALELLCAAATAMLRGAAFAVLCFGGLDLLLARKRRFARLRMDVNEFRQEMRESMGDPELRGLRRQRHQETVLGALAQGVRRSRLLVLGRKTGR
;
A
#
# COMPACT_ATOMS: atom_id res chain seq x y z
N ALA A 1 -3.25 -13.49 14.55
CA ALA A 1 -2.85 -13.13 13.16
C ALA A 1 -3.93 -12.31 12.46
N MET A 2 -5.14 -12.86 12.28
CA MET A 2 -6.23 -12.18 11.56
C MET A 2 -6.62 -10.82 12.17
N THR A 3 -6.68 -10.71 13.50
CA THR A 3 -6.97 -9.44 14.19
C THR A 3 -5.93 -8.35 13.94
N ALA A 4 -4.65 -8.71 13.81
CA ALA A 4 -3.57 -7.77 13.53
C ALA A 4 -3.63 -7.26 12.09
N GLU A 5 -3.97 -8.12 11.12
CA GLU A 5 -4.18 -7.71 9.73
C GLU A 5 -5.41 -6.82 9.57
N MET A 6 -6.51 -7.16 10.26
CA MET A 6 -7.73 -6.34 10.26
C MET A 6 -7.46 -4.94 10.80
N LEU A 7 -6.62 -4.82 11.85
CA LEU A 7 -6.20 -3.53 12.38
C LEU A 7 -5.29 -2.76 11.40
N GLN A 8 -4.44 -3.46 10.65
CA GLN A 8 -3.47 -2.84 9.74
C GLN A 8 -4.11 -2.35 8.42
N VAL A 9 -4.97 -3.15 7.82
CA VAL A 9 -5.54 -2.89 6.49
C VAL A 9 -6.94 -2.27 6.59
N GLY A 10 -7.68 -2.58 7.65
CA GLY A 10 -9.12 -2.31 7.77
C GLY A 10 -9.95 -3.49 7.29
N VAL A 11 -11.19 -3.59 7.78
CA VAL A 11 -12.14 -4.60 7.31
C VAL A 11 -12.71 -4.14 5.97
N HIS A 12 -12.30 -4.79 4.88
CA HIS A 12 -12.81 -4.52 3.53
C HIS A 12 -13.54 -5.75 3.01
N PHE A 13 -14.87 -5.69 2.93
CA PHE A 13 -15.68 -6.70 2.26
C PHE A 13 -15.88 -6.32 0.80
N SER A 14 -15.41 -7.17 -0.13
CA SER A 14 -15.65 -7.01 -1.56
C SER A 14 -16.13 -8.33 -2.15
N ALA A 15 -17.42 -8.40 -2.48
CA ALA A 15 -18.00 -9.55 -3.18
C ALA A 15 -17.36 -9.74 -4.58
N ALA A 16 -16.90 -8.65 -5.20
CA ALA A 16 -16.19 -8.68 -6.48
C ALA A 16 -14.77 -9.27 -6.40
N ALA A 17 -14.20 -9.41 -5.20
CA ALA A 17 -12.90 -10.06 -5.01
C ALA A 17 -12.97 -11.59 -5.10
N LEU A 18 -14.16 -12.17 -4.86
CA LEU A 18 -14.42 -13.62 -4.89
C LEU A 18 -14.70 -14.16 -6.30
N LEU A 19 -14.97 -13.27 -7.27
CA LEU A 19 -15.20 -13.67 -8.66
C LEU A 19 -13.88 -14.06 -9.33
N PRO A 20 -13.76 -15.28 -9.90
CA PRO A 20 -12.58 -15.70 -10.63
C PRO A 20 -12.47 -14.90 -11.94
N SER A 21 -11.55 -13.95 -12.02
CA SER A 21 -11.27 -13.22 -13.26
C SER A 21 -10.06 -13.83 -13.96
N ALA A 22 -10.19 -14.17 -15.26
CA ALA A 22 -9.12 -14.78 -16.05
C ALA A 22 -7.77 -14.00 -16.00
N GLY A 23 -7.82 -12.67 -15.93
CA GLY A 23 -6.61 -11.83 -15.82
C GLY A 23 -5.87 -11.92 -14.48
N ARG A 24 -6.44 -12.53 -13.42
CA ARG A 24 -5.77 -12.78 -12.13
C ARG A 24 -5.00 -14.11 -12.11
N LEU A 25 -5.25 -15.01 -13.06
CA LEU A 25 -4.60 -16.31 -13.20
C LEU A 25 -3.41 -16.31 -14.19
N ASP A 26 -3.01 -15.14 -14.69
CA ASP A 26 -1.86 -15.00 -15.58
C ASP A 26 -0.54 -15.35 -14.87
N PHE A 27 -0.12 -16.62 -14.99
CA PHE A 27 1.10 -17.17 -14.38
C PHE A 27 2.35 -16.34 -14.71
N PHE A 28 2.46 -15.88 -15.96
CA PHE A 28 3.57 -15.04 -16.42
C PHE A 28 3.63 -13.66 -15.76
N LYS A 29 2.47 -13.05 -15.46
CA LYS A 29 2.42 -11.79 -14.71
C LYS A 29 2.84 -12.02 -13.26
N GLY A 30 2.44 -13.14 -12.67
CA GLY A 30 2.89 -13.59 -11.34
C GLY A 30 4.40 -13.72 -11.27
N ILE A 31 5.03 -14.42 -12.23
CA ILE A 31 6.48 -14.60 -12.27
C ILE A 31 7.22 -13.27 -12.47
N ARG A 32 6.77 -12.39 -13.38
CA ARG A 32 7.38 -11.05 -13.56
C ARG A 32 7.30 -10.20 -12.30
N ARG A 33 6.20 -10.31 -11.55
CA ARG A 33 6.03 -9.64 -10.26
C ARG A 33 6.97 -10.21 -9.19
N LEU A 34 7.08 -11.53 -9.11
CA LEU A 34 8.00 -12.21 -8.21
C LEU A 34 9.46 -11.82 -8.50
N LEU A 35 9.85 -11.76 -9.79
CA LEU A 35 11.20 -11.35 -10.21
C LEU A 35 11.47 -9.84 -10.12
N GLY A 36 10.47 -9.02 -9.74
CA GLY A 36 10.62 -7.56 -9.66
C GLY A 36 10.88 -6.90 -11.02
N LEU A 37 10.37 -7.49 -12.10
CA LEU A 37 10.47 -6.97 -13.47
C LEU A 37 9.30 -6.01 -13.81
N GLN A 38 8.59 -5.52 -12.80
CA GLN A 38 7.54 -4.51 -13.00
C GLN A 38 8.18 -3.12 -13.11
N PRO A 39 7.80 -2.31 -14.12
CA PRO A 39 8.30 -0.94 -14.24
C PRO A 39 8.00 -0.14 -12.96
N GLY A 40 9.03 0.35 -12.27
CA GLY A 40 8.91 1.20 -11.09
C GLY A 40 8.98 0.49 -9.72
N GLU A 41 8.83 -0.84 -9.66
CA GLU A 41 9.09 -1.62 -8.44
C GLU A 41 10.46 -2.30 -8.59
N GLY A 42 11.49 -1.80 -7.90
CA GLY A 42 12.82 -2.43 -7.87
C GLY A 42 12.77 -3.91 -7.42
N PRO A 43 13.89 -4.66 -7.42
CA PRO A 43 13.89 -6.11 -7.33
C PRO A 43 13.29 -6.62 -6.00
N GLY A 44 11.97 -6.87 -6.02
CA GLY A 44 11.19 -7.28 -4.85
C GLY A 44 11.73 -8.56 -4.24
N LEU A 45 12.16 -9.50 -5.09
CA LEU A 45 12.75 -10.76 -4.66
C LEU A 45 14.04 -10.55 -3.87
N LEU A 46 14.98 -9.74 -4.36
CA LEU A 46 16.26 -9.51 -3.67
C LEU A 46 16.05 -8.87 -2.30
N ARG A 47 15.07 -7.97 -2.19
CA ARG A 47 14.74 -7.32 -0.92
C ARG A 47 14.07 -8.28 0.06
N GLU A 48 13.11 -9.08 -0.39
CA GLU A 48 12.45 -10.06 0.48
C GLU A 48 13.40 -11.18 0.90
N LEU A 49 14.18 -11.70 -0.05
CA LEU A 49 15.22 -12.70 0.23
C LEU A 49 16.27 -12.13 1.17
N GLY A 50 16.79 -10.92 0.90
CA GLY A 50 17.77 -10.26 1.76
C GLY A 50 17.26 -10.08 3.19
N LYS A 51 15.99 -9.69 3.36
CA LYS A 51 15.36 -9.58 4.67
C LYS A 51 15.21 -10.93 5.38
N ARG A 52 14.80 -11.99 4.66
CA ARG A 52 14.70 -13.35 5.22
C ARG A 52 16.07 -13.89 5.62
N VAL A 53 17.08 -13.69 4.79
CA VAL A 53 18.48 -14.05 5.07
C VAL A 53 18.99 -13.30 6.29
N LEU A 54 18.73 -11.99 6.37
CA LEU A 54 19.10 -11.18 7.54
C LEU A 54 18.47 -11.73 8.82
N TYR A 55 17.15 -12.00 8.80
CA TYR A 55 16.45 -12.56 9.96
C TYR A 55 17.00 -13.92 10.37
N LEU A 56 17.21 -14.81 9.40
CA LEU A 56 17.77 -16.13 9.66
C LEU A 56 19.20 -16.03 10.21
N ALA A 57 20.05 -15.20 9.61
CA ALA A 57 21.42 -14.97 10.07
C ALA A 57 21.46 -14.39 11.49
N THR A 58 20.60 -13.40 11.80
CA THR A 58 20.50 -12.85 13.15
C THR A 58 20.00 -13.87 14.16
N PHE A 59 19.04 -14.73 13.77
CA PHE A 59 18.51 -15.76 14.65
C PHE A 59 19.55 -16.85 14.94
N ILE A 60 20.22 -17.35 13.90
CA ILE A 60 21.29 -18.35 14.05
C ILE A 60 22.45 -17.76 14.85
N GLY A 61 22.89 -16.54 14.53
CA GLY A 61 23.97 -15.86 15.24
C GLY A 61 23.66 -15.64 16.72
N ALA A 62 22.44 -15.16 17.03
CA ALA A 62 21.99 -15.02 18.41
C ALA A 62 21.92 -16.37 19.14
N SER A 63 21.41 -17.41 18.48
CA SER A 63 21.32 -18.76 19.05
C SER A 63 22.70 -19.35 19.35
N VAL A 64 23.65 -19.22 18.43
CA VAL A 64 25.03 -19.70 18.61
C VAL A 64 25.72 -18.94 19.74
N TRP A 65 25.60 -17.60 19.78
CA TRP A 65 26.17 -16.79 20.84
C TRP A 65 25.61 -17.17 22.22
N LEU A 66 24.31 -17.45 22.30
CA LEU A 66 23.68 -17.87 23.53
C LEU A 66 24.11 -19.28 23.96
N THR A 67 24.19 -20.22 23.01
CA THR A 67 24.66 -21.58 23.31
C THR A 67 26.13 -21.58 23.76
N LEU A 68 26.98 -20.69 23.21
CA LEU A 68 28.38 -20.58 23.64
C LEU A 68 28.54 -19.93 25.03
N SER A 69 27.67 -18.98 25.37
CA SER A 69 27.70 -18.32 26.69
C SER A 69 27.19 -19.26 27.79
N TYR A 70 26.01 -19.85 27.63
CA TYR A 70 25.46 -20.78 28.61
C TYR A 70 26.14 -22.17 28.58
N GLY A 71 26.65 -22.62 27.43
CA GLY A 71 27.33 -23.91 27.32
C GLY A 71 28.63 -23.98 28.10
N ARG A 72 29.33 -22.84 28.27
CA ARG A 72 30.51 -22.73 29.15
C ARG A 72 30.13 -22.85 30.62
N GLU A 73 29.02 -22.25 31.04
CA GLU A 73 28.53 -22.34 32.42
C GLU A 73 28.02 -23.75 32.74
N LEU A 74 27.31 -24.38 31.79
CA LEU A 74 26.81 -25.76 31.93
C LEU A 74 27.93 -26.80 32.06
N LEU A 75 29.04 -26.62 31.34
CA LEU A 75 30.23 -27.49 31.42
C LEU A 75 30.96 -27.39 32.77
N VAL A 76 30.87 -26.23 33.44
CA VAL A 76 31.49 -26.01 34.75
C VAL A 76 30.59 -26.49 35.89
N TRP A 77 29.26 -26.43 35.71
CA TRP A 77 28.27 -26.74 36.76
C TRP A 77 27.70 -28.17 36.66
N GLY A 78 27.96 -28.90 35.57
CA GLY A 78 27.52 -30.30 35.39
C GLY A 78 28.07 -31.31 36.42
N LEU A 79 28.80 -30.84 37.44
CA LEU A 79 29.35 -31.65 38.54
C LEU A 79 28.53 -31.54 39.84
N ASP A 80 27.64 -30.55 39.97
CA ASP A 80 26.90 -30.28 41.21
C ASP A 80 25.37 -30.44 41.00
N GLY A 81 24.83 -31.61 41.33
CA GLY A 81 23.40 -31.82 41.62
C GLY A 81 22.37 -31.69 40.48
N ALA A 82 21.51 -32.70 40.31
CA ALA A 82 20.46 -32.72 39.28
C ALA A 82 19.42 -31.58 39.41
N GLU A 83 19.14 -31.11 40.63
CA GLU A 83 18.20 -30.01 40.90
C GLU A 83 18.71 -28.66 40.39
N GLN A 84 19.96 -28.32 40.70
CA GLN A 84 20.59 -27.04 40.29
C GLN A 84 20.80 -26.98 38.78
N ALA A 85 21.11 -28.12 38.14
CA ALA A 85 21.16 -28.23 36.69
C ALA A 85 19.80 -27.93 36.04
N LEU A 86 18.68 -28.36 36.64
CA LEU A 86 17.34 -28.13 36.12
C LEU A 86 16.92 -26.65 36.24
N GLU A 87 17.20 -26.01 37.38
CA GLU A 87 16.93 -24.58 37.59
C GLU A 87 17.70 -23.70 36.60
N LEU A 88 18.98 -24.00 36.38
CA LEU A 88 19.82 -23.29 35.42
C LEU A 88 19.31 -23.46 33.99
N LEU A 89 18.86 -24.66 33.62
CA LEU A 89 18.25 -24.92 32.31
C LEU A 89 16.97 -24.10 32.11
N CYS A 90 16.10 -24.04 33.12
CA CYS A 90 14.87 -23.25 33.07
C CYS A 90 15.16 -21.74 32.98
N ALA A 91 16.15 -21.24 33.73
CA ALA A 91 16.58 -19.85 33.66
C ALA A 91 17.15 -19.50 32.26
N ALA A 92 17.99 -20.37 31.69
CA ALA A 92 18.54 -20.19 30.35
C ALA A 92 17.44 -20.23 29.27
N ALA A 93 16.51 -21.19 29.36
CA ALA A 93 15.39 -21.31 28.42
C ALA A 93 14.44 -20.11 28.47
N THR A 94 14.14 -19.59 29.66
CA THR A 94 13.28 -18.39 29.81
C THR A 94 13.98 -17.11 29.34
N ALA A 95 15.30 -17.00 29.53
CA ALA A 95 16.10 -15.92 28.96
C ALA A 95 16.12 -15.98 27.42
N MET A 96 16.30 -17.18 26.85
CA MET A 96 16.18 -17.44 25.41
C MET A 96 14.83 -16.98 24.86
N LEU A 97 13.75 -17.42 25.51
CA LEU A 97 12.39 -17.13 25.05
C LEU A 97 12.09 -15.63 25.05
N ARG A 98 12.50 -14.91 26.10
CA ARG A 98 12.35 -13.46 26.21
C ARG A 98 13.16 -12.72 25.14
N GLY A 99 14.40 -13.13 24.90
CA GLY A 99 15.24 -12.56 23.85
C GLY A 99 14.65 -12.77 22.46
N ALA A 100 14.18 -13.99 22.16
CA ALA A 100 13.53 -14.32 20.90
C ALA A 100 12.23 -13.53 20.71
N ALA A 101 11.39 -13.41 21.74
CA ALA A 101 10.17 -12.62 21.69
C ALA A 101 10.47 -11.15 21.39
N PHE A 102 11.48 -10.56 22.05
CA PHE A 102 11.89 -9.18 21.80
C PHE A 102 12.43 -8.98 20.37
N ALA A 103 13.24 -9.92 19.87
CA ALA A 103 13.75 -9.86 18.50
C ALA A 103 12.60 -9.91 17.47
N VAL A 104 11.64 -10.82 17.65
CA VAL A 104 10.46 -10.93 16.78
C VAL A 104 9.62 -9.64 16.82
N LEU A 105 9.42 -9.05 18.00
CA LEU A 105 8.73 -7.77 18.14
C LEU A 105 9.47 -6.64 17.40
N CYS A 106 10.78 -6.54 17.56
CA CYS A 106 11.60 -5.54 16.86
C CYS A 106 11.55 -5.71 15.34
N PHE A 107 11.76 -6.92 14.83
CA PHE A 107 11.73 -7.19 13.40
C PHE A 107 10.32 -7.02 12.81
N GLY A 108 9.29 -7.48 13.52
CA GLY A 108 7.89 -7.27 13.14
C GLY A 108 7.54 -5.79 13.10
N GLY A 109 7.94 -5.02 14.11
CA GLY A 109 7.75 -3.57 14.16
C GLY A 109 8.42 -2.83 13.00
N LEU A 110 9.68 -3.16 12.70
CA LEU A 110 10.39 -2.60 11.55
C LEU A 110 9.69 -2.94 10.23
N ASP A 111 9.19 -4.16 10.08
CA ASP A 111 8.49 -4.57 8.87
C ASP A 111 7.17 -3.81 8.69
N LEU A 112 6.42 -3.61 9.78
CA LEU A 112 5.20 -2.80 9.79
C LEU A 112 5.48 -1.35 9.37
N LEU A 113 6.54 -0.73 9.89
CA LEU A 113 6.92 0.63 9.51
C LEU A 113 7.29 0.72 8.02
N LEU A 114 8.07 -0.23 7.52
CA LEU A 114 8.44 -0.28 6.10
C LEU A 114 7.24 -0.57 5.21
N ALA A 115 6.33 -1.44 5.63
CA ALA A 115 5.07 -1.70 4.92
C ALA A 115 4.19 -0.45 4.88
N ARG A 116 4.05 0.26 6.01
CA ARG A 116 3.31 1.52 6.11
C ARG A 116 3.90 2.59 5.18
N LYS A 117 5.22 2.80 5.21
CA LYS A 117 5.91 3.75 4.31
C LYS A 117 5.65 3.42 2.83
N ARG A 118 5.76 2.14 2.44
CA ARG A 118 5.46 1.69 1.07
C ARG A 118 4.01 1.93 0.67
N ARG A 119 3.06 1.67 1.58
CA ARG A 119 1.64 1.93 1.34
C ARG A 119 1.40 3.41 1.05
N PHE A 120 1.94 4.30 1.90
CA PHE A 120 1.81 5.74 1.67
C PHE A 120 2.53 6.22 0.41
N ALA A 121 3.71 5.65 0.10
CA ALA A 121 4.42 5.98 -1.14
C ALA A 121 3.60 5.63 -2.39
N ARG A 122 2.90 4.48 -2.38
CA ARG A 122 2.01 4.06 -3.47
C ARG A 122 0.72 4.86 -3.59
N LEU A 123 0.29 5.51 -2.51
CA LEU A 123 -0.90 6.38 -2.50
C LEU A 123 -0.57 7.84 -2.85
N ARG A 124 0.71 8.19 -3.02
CA ARG A 124 1.09 9.51 -3.49
C ARG A 124 0.86 9.58 -4.99
N MET A 125 -0.01 10.49 -5.41
CA MET A 125 -0.16 10.84 -6.82
C MET A 125 1.11 11.52 -7.30
N ASP A 126 1.55 11.16 -8.51
CA ASP A 126 2.65 11.88 -9.15
C ASP A 126 2.18 13.28 -9.58
N VAL A 127 3.06 14.27 -9.55
CA VAL A 127 2.73 15.65 -9.94
C VAL A 127 2.28 15.69 -11.41
N ASN A 128 2.83 14.80 -12.24
CA ASN A 128 2.44 14.64 -13.63
C ASN A 128 1.03 14.04 -13.76
N GLU A 129 0.72 13.01 -12.98
CA GLU A 129 -0.60 12.36 -12.95
C GLU A 129 -1.68 13.34 -12.47
N PHE A 130 -1.40 14.12 -11.42
CA PHE A 130 -2.29 15.18 -10.96
C PHE A 130 -2.53 16.26 -12.02
N ARG A 131 -1.48 16.70 -12.73
CA ARG A 131 -1.64 17.68 -13.82
C ARG A 131 -2.44 17.12 -14.98
N GLN A 132 -2.31 15.83 -15.27
CA GLN A 132 -3.06 15.16 -16.33
C GLN A 132 -4.54 14.99 -15.95
N GLU A 133 -4.83 14.53 -14.73
CA GLU A 133 -6.20 14.51 -14.20
C GLU A 133 -6.83 15.90 -14.17
N MET A 134 -6.06 16.94 -13.80
CA MET A 134 -6.52 18.32 -13.86
C MET A 134 -6.85 18.76 -15.29
N ARG A 135 -6.05 18.38 -16.28
CA ARG A 135 -6.32 18.67 -17.70
C ARG A 135 -7.55 17.93 -18.20
N GLU A 136 -7.71 16.66 -17.84
CA GLU A 136 -8.87 15.83 -18.21
C GLU A 136 -10.16 16.32 -17.52
N SER A 137 -10.08 16.69 -16.23
CA SER A 137 -11.22 17.16 -15.43
C SER A 137 -11.66 18.58 -15.79
N MET A 138 -10.72 19.48 -16.05
CA MET A 138 -11.03 20.82 -16.56
C MET A 138 -11.50 20.74 -18.02
N GLY A 139 -11.02 19.76 -18.79
CA GLY A 139 -11.16 19.72 -20.25
C GLY A 139 -10.35 20.85 -20.90
N ASP A 140 -9.99 20.68 -22.17
CA ASP A 140 -9.22 21.71 -22.87
C ASP A 140 -9.92 23.07 -22.77
N PRO A 141 -9.22 24.13 -22.30
CA PRO A 141 -9.80 25.45 -22.17
C PRO A 141 -10.30 25.98 -23.53
N GLU A 142 -9.63 25.59 -24.62
CA GLU A 142 -10.07 25.86 -25.99
C GLU A 142 -11.39 25.16 -26.32
N LEU A 143 -11.56 23.89 -25.94
CA LEU A 143 -12.81 23.15 -26.15
C LEU A 143 -13.97 23.71 -25.32
N ARG A 144 -13.72 24.20 -24.10
CA ARG A 144 -14.73 24.92 -23.29
C ARG A 144 -15.19 26.21 -23.98
N GLY A 145 -14.24 26.99 -24.50
CA GLY A 145 -14.54 28.22 -25.25
C GLY A 145 -15.34 27.95 -26.52
N LEU A 146 -14.93 26.94 -27.29
CA LEU A 146 -15.57 26.54 -28.53
C LEU A 146 -17.01 26.04 -28.31
N ARG A 147 -17.24 25.24 -27.25
CA ARG A 147 -18.60 24.81 -26.87
C ARG A 147 -19.48 26.00 -26.53
N ARG A 148 -18.95 26.98 -25.80
CA ARG A 148 -19.69 28.19 -25.42
C ARG A 148 -20.06 29.04 -26.64
N GLN A 149 -19.13 29.22 -27.58
CA GLN A 149 -19.38 29.94 -28.84
C GLN A 149 -20.44 29.23 -29.69
N ARG A 150 -20.30 27.92 -29.93
CA ARG A 150 -21.31 27.16 -30.70
C ARG A 150 -22.69 27.17 -30.04
N HIS A 151 -22.74 27.13 -28.72
CA HIS A 151 -24.01 27.22 -28.00
C HIS A 151 -24.68 28.57 -28.22
N GLN A 152 -23.91 29.68 -28.17
CA GLN A 152 -24.42 31.01 -28.46
C GLN A 152 -24.91 31.14 -29.91
N GLU A 153 -24.16 30.64 -30.89
CA GLU A 153 -24.58 30.63 -32.30
C GLU A 153 -25.89 29.86 -32.51
N THR A 154 -26.04 28.71 -31.84
CA THR A 154 -27.26 27.90 -31.90
C THR A 154 -28.45 28.65 -31.29
N VAL A 155 -28.26 29.29 -30.13
CA VAL A 155 -29.31 30.09 -29.47
C VAL A 155 -29.71 31.29 -30.31
N LEU A 156 -28.74 32.02 -30.88
CA LEU A 156 -29.02 33.16 -31.74
C LEU A 156 -29.74 32.74 -33.03
N GLY A 157 -29.35 31.62 -33.63
CA GLY A 157 -30.05 31.04 -34.79
C GLY A 157 -31.48 30.64 -34.45
N ALA A 158 -31.70 29.98 -33.31
CA ALA A 158 -33.03 29.60 -32.83
C ALA A 158 -33.91 30.83 -32.53
N LEU A 159 -33.35 31.88 -31.92
CA LEU A 159 -34.05 33.14 -31.69
C LEU A 159 -34.41 33.82 -33.00
N ALA A 160 -33.48 33.92 -33.96
CA ALA A 160 -33.74 34.52 -35.27
C ALA A 160 -34.86 33.78 -36.03
N GLN A 161 -34.90 32.44 -35.96
CA GLN A 161 -35.99 31.64 -36.50
C GLN A 161 -37.31 31.86 -35.74
N GLY A 162 -37.26 31.94 -34.40
CA GLY A 162 -38.41 32.24 -33.56
C GLY A 162 -39.03 33.60 -33.86
N VAL A 163 -38.18 34.63 -34.04
CA VAL A 163 -38.59 35.98 -34.45
C VAL A 163 -39.22 35.95 -35.84
N ARG A 164 -38.60 35.27 -36.83
CA ARG A 164 -39.16 35.15 -38.19
C ARG A 164 -40.51 34.43 -38.24
N ARG A 165 -40.72 33.41 -37.40
CA ARG A 165 -41.97 32.65 -37.35
C ARG A 165 -43.06 33.32 -36.52
N SER A 166 -42.72 34.31 -35.70
CA SER A 166 -43.69 34.97 -34.82
C SER A 166 -44.59 35.94 -35.60
N ARG A 167 -45.90 35.87 -35.32
CA ARG A 167 -46.92 36.72 -35.97
C ARG A 167 -47.11 38.07 -35.28
N LEU A 168 -46.74 38.16 -34.00
CA LEU A 168 -46.82 39.36 -33.19
C LEU A 168 -45.67 39.34 -32.16
N LEU A 169 -44.92 40.44 -32.05
CA LEU A 169 -43.86 40.62 -31.05
C LEU A 169 -44.30 41.69 -30.06
N VAL A 170 -44.49 41.30 -28.81
CA VAL A 170 -44.81 42.22 -27.72
C VAL A 170 -43.51 42.70 -27.09
N LEU A 171 -43.10 43.92 -27.40
CA LEU A 171 -41.95 44.57 -26.77
C LEU A 171 -42.42 45.29 -25.51
N GLY A 172 -42.14 44.71 -24.35
CA GLY A 172 -42.32 45.40 -23.07
C GLY A 172 -41.24 46.47 -22.89
N ARG A 173 -41.58 47.74 -23.12
CA ARG A 173 -40.69 48.86 -22.77
C ARG A 173 -40.66 48.98 -21.24
N LYS A 174 -39.59 48.48 -20.62
CA LYS A 174 -39.34 48.72 -19.19
C LYS A 174 -38.83 50.14 -19.03
N THR A 175 -39.74 51.08 -18.79
CA THR A 175 -39.40 52.44 -18.34
C THR A 175 -38.67 52.31 -17.01
N GLY A 176 -37.45 52.85 -16.95
CA GLY A 176 -36.55 52.66 -15.81
C GLY A 176 -37.07 53.23 -14.49
N ARG A 177 -36.72 52.52 -13.42
CA ARG A 177 -36.24 53.08 -12.16
C ARG A 177 -34.86 52.50 -11.92
#